data_AF-A0A847DSP2-F1
#
_entry.id   AF-A0A847DSP2-F1
#
_cell.length_a   1.000
_cell.length_b   1.000
_cell.length_c   1.000
_cell.angle_alpha   90.00
_cell.angle_beta   90.00
_cell.angle_gamma   90.00
#
_symmetry.space_group_name_H-M   'P 1'
#
loop_
_entity.id
_entity.type
_entity.pdbx_description
1 polymer ?
#
loop_
_entity_poly.entity_id
_entity_poly.type
_entity_poly.pdbx_seq_one_letter_code
_entity_poly.pdbx_strand_id
1 'polypeptide(L)'
;MKSIALSLSALLMTTALPSVAGEIVPFDDHFVSTRTRAEVMAEVAAAAAAGQLYTQGEIVSYPGDPAPRSMLTRAEVMAELARAQAAGELSTQNEISWEPPIAARKSNQQMARGGHGR
;
A
#
# COMPACT_ATOMS: atom_id res chain seq x y z
N MET A 1 52.11 -22.71 -29.02
CA MET A 1 53.00 -22.93 -27.86
C MET A 1 53.31 -21.57 -27.25
N LYS A 2 52.96 -21.39 -25.96
CA LYS A 2 53.44 -20.44 -24.90
C LYS A 2 54.03 -19.08 -25.38
N SER A 3 53.57 -17.91 -24.92
CA SER A 3 53.56 -17.40 -23.53
C SER A 3 52.73 -16.11 -23.45
N ILE A 4 51.67 -15.99 -22.64
CA ILE A 4 51.64 -15.49 -21.24
C ILE A 4 52.67 -14.38 -20.96
N ALA A 5 52.18 -13.14 -20.87
CA ALA A 5 52.77 -12.11 -20.02
C ALA A 5 51.64 -11.36 -19.30
N LEU A 6 51.49 -11.67 -18.01
CA LEU A 6 50.70 -10.89 -17.06
C LEU A 6 51.38 -9.54 -16.83
N SER A 7 50.63 -8.45 -16.90
CA SER A 7 50.88 -7.27 -16.07
C SER A 7 49.61 -6.95 -15.30
N LEU A 8 49.65 -7.31 -14.02
CA LEU A 8 48.62 -7.12 -13.01
C LEU A 8 48.71 -5.68 -12.50
N SER A 9 47.78 -4.82 -12.91
CA SER A 9 47.55 -3.53 -12.24
C SER A 9 46.15 -3.55 -11.65
N ALA A 10 46.06 -3.95 -10.39
CA ALA A 10 44.85 -3.82 -9.59
C ALA A 10 44.64 -2.33 -9.27
N LEU A 11 43.87 -1.65 -10.11
CA LEU A 11 43.36 -0.33 -9.81
C LEU A 11 42.17 -0.50 -8.86
N LEU A 12 42.38 -0.21 -7.58
CA LEU A 12 41.29 -0.06 -6.61
C LEU A 12 40.39 1.09 -7.08
N MET A 13 39.30 0.76 -7.76
CA MET A 13 38.19 1.69 -7.93
C MET A 13 37.47 1.75 -6.58
N THR A 14 37.85 2.73 -5.75
CA THR A 14 36.98 3.23 -4.70
C THR A 14 35.72 3.73 -5.38
N THR A 15 34.68 2.90 -5.40
CA THR A 15 33.33 3.34 -5.72
C THR A 15 32.88 4.17 -4.53
N ALA A 16 33.01 5.49 -4.63
CA ALA A 16 32.31 6.38 -3.73
C ALA A 16 30.81 6.05 -3.84
N LEU A 17 30.23 5.50 -2.76
CA LEU A 17 28.79 5.35 -2.67
C LEU A 17 28.20 6.76 -2.83
N PRO A 18 27.29 7.02 -3.78
CA PRO A 18 26.57 8.28 -3.77
C PRO A 18 25.78 8.32 -2.46
N SER A 19 26.09 9.31 -1.63
CA SER A 19 25.23 9.70 -0.52
C SER A 19 23.86 10.04 -1.11
N VAL A 20 22.87 9.17 -0.93
CA VAL A 20 21.46 9.54 -1.16
C VAL A 20 21.08 10.46 0.00
N ALA A 21 21.46 11.73 -0.12
CA ALA A 21 20.72 12.78 0.55
C ALA A 21 19.32 12.74 -0.06
N GLY A 22 18.27 12.61 0.75
CA GLY A 22 16.89 12.66 0.27
C GLY A 22 16.66 13.99 -0.43
N GLU A 23 16.81 14.01 -1.74
CA GLU A 23 16.48 15.16 -2.57
C GLU A 23 14.97 15.33 -2.49
N ILE A 24 14.54 16.46 -1.90
CA ILE A 24 13.15 16.88 -1.99
C ILE A 24 12.94 17.30 -3.44
N VAL A 25 12.49 16.35 -4.27
CA VAL A 25 12.08 16.63 -5.64
C VAL A 25 10.85 17.53 -5.55
N PRO A 26 10.89 18.76 -6.10
CA PRO A 26 9.74 19.63 -6.14
C PRO A 26 8.59 18.93 -6.88
N PHE A 27 7.38 19.05 -6.37
CA PHE A 27 6.21 18.55 -7.07
C PHE A 27 6.03 19.32 -8.39
N ASP A 28 6.04 18.61 -9.51
CA ASP A 28 5.80 19.20 -10.82
C ASP A 28 4.29 19.37 -11.03
N ASP A 29 3.82 20.63 -11.04
CA ASP A 29 2.42 20.99 -11.26
C ASP A 29 2.08 21.19 -12.75
N HIS A 30 3.07 21.03 -13.66
CA HIS A 30 2.89 21.24 -15.10
C HIS A 30 2.52 19.97 -15.86
N PHE A 31 2.31 18.84 -15.18
CA PHE A 31 1.87 17.62 -15.86
C PHE A 31 0.46 17.79 -16.45
N VAL A 32 0.36 17.69 -17.78
CA VAL A 32 -0.91 17.64 -18.51
C VAL A 32 -1.03 16.28 -19.20
N SER A 33 -2.10 15.54 -18.88
CA SER A 33 -2.38 14.27 -19.56
C SER A 33 -2.67 14.48 -21.04
N THR A 34 -2.07 13.65 -21.88
CA THR A 34 -2.34 13.59 -23.33
C THR A 34 -3.49 12.64 -23.69
N ARG A 35 -4.01 11.88 -22.71
CA ARG A 35 -5.10 10.92 -22.89
C ARG A 35 -6.45 11.55 -22.66
N THR A 36 -7.42 11.16 -23.49
CA THR A 36 -8.83 11.48 -23.28
C THR A 36 -9.40 10.70 -22.10
N ARG A 37 -10.48 11.23 -21.51
CA ARG A 37 -11.17 10.53 -20.42
C ARG A 37 -11.67 9.15 -20.84
N ALA A 38 -12.12 9.00 -22.09
CA ALA A 38 -12.61 7.73 -22.61
C ALA A 38 -11.51 6.67 -22.64
N GLU A 39 -10.30 7.04 -23.09
CA GLU A 39 -9.15 6.15 -23.12
C GLU A 39 -8.72 5.73 -21.72
N VAL A 40 -8.66 6.67 -20.77
CA VAL A 40 -8.34 6.37 -19.37
C VAL A 40 -9.36 5.40 -18.77
N MET A 41 -10.64 5.58 -19.03
CA MET A 41 -11.68 4.66 -18.52
C MET A 41 -11.55 3.26 -19.14
N ALA A 42 -11.20 3.16 -20.41
CA ALA A 42 -10.96 1.88 -21.07
C ALA A 42 -9.74 1.15 -20.45
N GLU A 43 -8.67 1.88 -20.18
CA GLU A 43 -7.46 1.35 -19.55
C GLU A 43 -7.70 0.89 -18.12
N VAL A 44 -8.44 1.67 -17.33
CA VAL A 44 -8.87 1.27 -15.97
C VAL A 44 -9.73 0.01 -16.01
N ALA A 45 -10.68 -0.10 -16.95
CA ALA A 45 -11.52 -1.29 -17.09
C ALA A 45 -10.69 -2.53 -17.48
N ALA A 46 -9.71 -2.38 -18.37
CA ALA A 46 -8.80 -3.45 -18.75
C ALA A 46 -7.92 -3.91 -17.57
N ALA A 47 -7.35 -2.96 -16.81
CA ALA A 47 -6.55 -3.25 -15.62
C ALA A 47 -7.38 -3.95 -14.53
N ALA A 48 -8.64 -3.53 -14.35
CA ALA A 48 -9.56 -4.20 -13.44
C ALA A 48 -9.83 -5.66 -13.86
N ALA A 49 -10.10 -5.89 -15.14
CA ALA A 49 -10.33 -7.23 -15.68
C ALA A 49 -9.08 -8.12 -15.59
N ALA A 50 -7.89 -7.52 -15.70
CA ALA A 50 -6.61 -8.20 -15.53
C ALA A 50 -6.20 -8.41 -14.06
N GLY A 51 -6.99 -7.95 -13.08
CA GLY A 51 -6.67 -8.07 -11.66
C GLY A 51 -5.46 -7.24 -11.23
N GLN A 52 -5.14 -6.16 -11.95
CA GLN A 52 -3.98 -5.31 -11.71
C GLN A 52 -4.29 -4.13 -10.76
N LEU A 53 -5.56 -3.94 -10.39
CA LEU A 53 -5.98 -2.89 -9.47
C LEU A 53 -6.13 -3.45 -8.06
N TYR A 54 -5.53 -2.77 -7.09
CA TYR A 54 -5.74 -3.05 -5.68
C TYR A 54 -7.20 -2.80 -5.30
N THR A 55 -7.72 -3.65 -4.43
CA THR A 55 -9.09 -3.50 -3.92
C THR A 55 -9.13 -2.52 -2.75
N GLN A 56 -10.20 -1.75 -2.62
CA GLN A 56 -10.36 -0.86 -1.45
C GLN A 56 -10.38 -1.70 -0.16
N GLY A 57 -9.50 -1.35 0.77
CA GLY A 57 -9.31 -2.07 2.04
C GLY A 57 -8.18 -3.11 2.01
N GLU A 58 -7.53 -3.30 0.88
CA GLU A 58 -6.31 -4.10 0.80
C GLU A 58 -5.15 -3.35 1.47
N ILE A 59 -4.58 -3.95 2.52
CA ILE A 59 -3.35 -3.46 3.13
C ILE A 59 -2.21 -3.82 2.17
N VAL A 60 -1.91 -2.90 1.26
CA VAL A 60 -0.75 -3.02 0.38
C VAL A 60 0.47 -2.60 1.18
N SER A 61 1.31 -3.57 1.57
CA SER A 61 2.67 -3.26 1.98
C SER A 61 3.40 -2.76 0.74
N TYR A 62 3.83 -1.50 0.70
CA TYR A 62 4.64 -1.05 -0.42
C TYR A 62 5.96 -1.85 -0.42
N PRO A 63 6.51 -2.22 -1.58
CA PRO A 63 7.82 -2.82 -1.65
C PRO A 63 8.85 -1.87 -1.01
N GLY A 64 9.38 -2.25 0.15
CA GLY A 64 10.30 -1.42 0.94
C GLY A 64 9.75 -0.92 2.28
N ASP A 65 8.45 -1.06 2.53
CA ASP A 65 7.90 -0.77 3.86
C ASP A 65 8.41 -1.80 4.87
N PRO A 66 9.14 -1.39 5.93
CA PRO A 66 9.43 -2.30 7.01
C PRO A 66 8.09 -2.68 7.66
N ALA A 67 7.83 -3.98 7.79
CA ALA A 67 6.69 -4.45 8.57
C ALA A 67 6.72 -3.72 9.94
N PRO A 68 5.62 -3.08 10.38
CA PRO A 68 5.60 -2.37 11.64
C PRO A 68 5.96 -3.36 12.76
N ARG A 69 7.09 -3.11 13.42
CA ARG A 69 7.54 -3.92 14.56
C ARG A 69 7.25 -3.13 15.82
N SER A 70 6.40 -3.68 16.67
CA SER A 70 6.29 -3.18 18.04
C SER A 70 7.62 -3.41 18.76
N MET A 71 8.09 -2.41 19.51
CA MET A 71 9.20 -2.58 20.46
C MET A 71 8.74 -3.23 21.77
N LEU A 72 7.42 -3.38 21.97
CA LEU A 72 6.83 -3.96 23.16
C LEU A 72 6.61 -5.46 23.00
N THR A 73 6.96 -6.20 24.04
CA THR A 73 6.54 -7.57 24.25
C THR A 73 5.03 -7.64 24.43
N ARG A 74 4.44 -8.82 24.17
CA ARG A 74 3.02 -9.06 24.43
C ARG A 74 2.64 -8.79 25.89
N ALA A 75 3.53 -9.08 26.84
CA ALA A 75 3.29 -8.84 28.26
C ALA A 75 3.14 -7.34 28.58
N GLU A 76 4.02 -6.51 28.01
CA GLU A 76 3.97 -5.05 28.19
C GLU A 76 2.71 -4.45 27.57
N VAL A 77 2.32 -4.91 26.37
CA VAL A 77 1.07 -4.48 25.73
C VAL A 77 -0.15 -4.82 26.60
N MET A 78 -0.17 -5.99 27.22
CA MET A 78 -1.30 -6.39 28.09
C MET A 78 -1.34 -5.57 29.38
N ALA A 79 -0.18 -5.25 29.96
CA ALA A 79 -0.09 -4.37 31.13
C ALA A 79 -0.58 -2.95 30.80
N GLU A 80 -0.17 -2.41 29.65
CA GLU A 80 -0.60 -1.12 29.13
C GLU A 80 -2.13 -1.07 28.93
N LEU A 81 -2.67 -2.10 28.27
CA LEU A 81 -4.10 -2.23 28.00
C LEU A 81 -4.91 -2.29 29.31
N ALA A 82 -4.48 -3.09 30.27
CA ALA A 82 -5.15 -3.20 31.57
C ALA A 82 -5.16 -1.86 32.33
N ARG A 83 -4.06 -1.10 32.26
CA ARG A 83 -3.99 0.24 32.87
C ARG A 83 -4.90 1.24 32.16
N ALA A 84 -4.90 1.27 30.83
CA ALA A 84 -5.79 2.14 30.06
C ALA A 84 -7.27 1.82 30.29
N GLN A 85 -7.62 0.53 30.46
CA GLN A 85 -8.95 0.09 30.86
C GLN A 85 -9.33 0.60 32.25
N ALA A 86 -8.44 0.43 33.23
CA ALA A 86 -8.68 0.89 34.60
C ALA A 86 -8.77 2.42 34.70
N ALA A 87 -8.02 3.15 33.87
CA ALA A 87 -8.04 4.60 33.78
C ALA A 87 -9.24 5.15 32.98
N GLY A 88 -10.02 4.29 32.32
CA GLY A 88 -11.15 4.72 31.47
C GLY A 88 -10.72 5.46 30.20
N GLU A 89 -9.47 5.28 29.77
CA GLU A 89 -8.87 5.97 28.62
C GLU A 89 -9.23 5.31 27.28
N LEU A 90 -9.81 4.10 27.31
CA LEU A 90 -10.24 3.42 26.10
C LEU A 90 -11.51 4.05 25.53
N SER A 91 -11.37 4.79 24.44
CA SER A 91 -12.50 5.26 23.64
C SER A 91 -13.11 4.11 22.84
N THR A 92 -14.39 3.81 23.07
CA THR A 92 -15.16 2.85 22.25
C THR A 92 -15.70 3.48 20.95
N GLN A 93 -15.35 4.73 20.63
CA GLN A 93 -15.92 5.48 19.50
C GLN A 93 -15.45 5.02 18.11
N ASN A 94 -14.64 3.96 18.00
CA ASN A 94 -14.34 3.34 16.71
C ASN A 94 -15.34 2.23 16.33
N GLU A 95 -16.60 2.35 16.73
CA GLU A 95 -17.67 1.72 15.95
C GLU A 95 -17.79 2.49 14.64
N ILE A 96 -16.97 2.12 13.67
CA ILE A 96 -17.19 2.51 12.28
C ILE A 96 -18.53 1.86 11.91
N SER A 97 -19.62 2.62 12.04
CA SER A 97 -20.89 2.26 11.43
C SER A 97 -20.66 2.29 9.92
N TRP A 98 -20.30 1.13 9.38
CA TRP A 98 -20.14 0.96 7.94
C TRP A 98 -21.52 1.05 7.30
N GLU A 99 -21.87 2.24 6.82
CA GLU A 99 -22.98 2.39 5.89
C GLU A 99 -22.49 1.98 4.50
N PRO A 100 -22.99 0.87 3.93
CA PRO A 100 -22.59 0.48 2.59
C PRO A 100 -23.02 1.58 1.60
N PRO A 101 -22.21 1.86 0.56
CA PRO A 101 -22.53 2.88 -0.44
C PRO A 101 -23.91 2.63 -1.02
N ILE A 102 -24.66 3.69 -1.35
CA ILE A 102 -26.06 3.61 -1.82
C ILE A 102 -26.24 2.60 -2.97
N ALA A 103 -25.22 2.40 -3.80
CA ALA A 103 -25.18 1.37 -4.86
C ALA A 103 -25.30 -0.07 -4.32
N ALA A 104 -24.60 -0.40 -3.23
CA ALA A 104 -24.69 -1.70 -2.56
C ALA A 104 -26.06 -1.91 -1.89
N ARG A 105 -26.71 -0.83 -1.40
CA ARG A 105 -28.09 -0.91 -0.86
C ARG A 105 -29.11 -1.30 -1.93
N LYS A 106 -28.99 -0.76 -3.14
CA LYS A 106 -29.88 -1.10 -4.28
C LYS A 106 -29.70 -2.56 -4.70
N SER A 107 -28.45 -3.01 -4.80
CA SER A 107 -28.10 -4.42 -5.05
C SER A 107 -28.77 -5.37 -4.03
N ASN A 108 -28.60 -5.09 -2.73
CA ASN A 108 -29.14 -5.98 -1.69
C ASN A 108 -30.67 -5.96 -1.62
N GLN A 109 -31.33 -4.83 -1.90
CA GLN A 109 -32.80 -4.79 -2.06
C GLN A 109 -33.30 -5.58 -3.27
N GLN A 110 -32.56 -5.54 -4.38
CA GLN A 110 -32.90 -6.29 -5.59
C GLN A 110 -32.83 -7.81 -5.33
N MET A 111 -31.80 -8.25 -4.62
CA MET A 111 -31.60 -9.66 -4.24
C MET A 111 -32.65 -10.13 -3.21
N ALA A 112 -33.03 -9.28 -2.25
CA ALA A 112 -34.06 -9.60 -1.27
C ALA A 112 -35.47 -9.72 -1.89
N ARG A 113 -35.75 -8.99 -2.97
CA ARG A 113 -37.03 -9.09 -3.71
C ARG A 113 -37.09 -10.25 -4.71
N GLY A 114 -35.94 -10.77 -5.15
CA GLY A 114 -35.86 -11.89 -6.11
C GLY A 114 -35.96 -13.29 -5.50
N GLY A 115 -35.95 -13.41 -4.16
CA GLY A 115 -35.88 -14.69 -3.44
C GLY A 115 -37.22 -15.37 -3.12
N HIS A 116 -38.36 -14.83 -3.54
CA HIS A 116 -39.67 -15.42 -3.32
C HIS A 116 -40.32 -15.79 -4.65
N GLY A 117 -39.81 -16.85 -5.26
CA GLY A 117 -40.31 -17.42 -6.49
C GLY A 117 -39.91 -18.89 -6.60
N ARG A 118 -40.53 -19.74 -5.79
CA ARG A 118 -40.73 -21.16 -6.08
C ARG A 118 -42.21 -21.47 -5.89
#